data_AF-A0A7W0NS09-F1
#
_entry.id   AF-A0A7W0NS09-F1
#
_cell.length_a   1.000
_cell.length_b   1.000
_cell.length_c   1.000
_cell.angle_alpha   90.00
_cell.angle_beta   90.00
_cell.angle_gamma   90.00
#
_symmetry.space_group_name_H-M   'P 1'
#
loop_
_entity.id
_entity.type
_entity.pdbx_description
1 polymer ?
#
loop_
_entity_poly.entity_id
_entity_poly.type
_entity_poly.pdbx_seq_one_letter_code
_entity_poly.pdbx_strand_id
1 'polypeptide(L)'
;MKDSREIIHKPLSESVDLEHHFEPQIVPGSGRYPAYREPYAVEGFQLLDYWKAVRKRLWLVMGIAVLITTLAAIYMARKPNVYAATARIQVDLEQPNPELVTSDRAIPLANPDPSYFNTQLQLLDSESLLRQVVKEHSLDTNKEFLTAVNEVGMLRSMLRTLGLASDAKKDTTSTEEFAATANSTLLSSEDIAEAVRLAPYVDVIRRNMGVEPVRESRATVKDTRLIELSFRHTNPQLAAFVVNSIGET
;
A
#
# COMPACT_ATOMS: atom_id res chain seq x y z
N MET A 1 86.92 33.17 -52.26
CA MET A 1 87.46 32.81 -53.60
C MET A 1 88.35 31.60 -53.38
N LYS A 2 87.87 30.41 -53.76
CA LYS A 2 88.60 29.15 -53.62
C LYS A 2 88.22 28.26 -54.80
N ASP A 3 89.23 27.64 -55.36
CA ASP A 3 89.35 27.18 -56.74
C ASP A 3 88.38 26.08 -57.17
N SER A 4 87.98 26.17 -58.44
CA SER A 4 87.38 25.09 -59.22
C SER A 4 88.47 24.33 -59.97
N ARG A 5 88.50 23.01 -59.78
CA ARG A 5 89.19 21.94 -60.54
C ARG A 5 88.92 20.67 -59.71
N GLU A 6 88.38 19.56 -60.20
CA GLU A 6 88.77 18.82 -61.38
C GLU A 6 87.81 17.62 -61.60
N ILE A 7 87.68 17.25 -62.87
CA ILE A 7 87.68 15.89 -63.43
C ILE A 7 86.46 14.98 -63.21
N ILE A 8 85.77 14.88 -64.36
CA ILE A 8 84.91 13.83 -64.86
C ILE A 8 85.49 12.43 -64.57
N HIS A 9 84.75 11.61 -63.82
CA HIS A 9 84.76 10.17 -63.98
C HIS A 9 83.34 9.69 -64.20
N LYS A 10 83.07 9.24 -65.43
CA LYS A 10 81.89 8.46 -65.80
C LYS A 10 82.25 6.98 -65.63
N PRO A 11 81.72 6.26 -64.64
CA PRO A 11 81.65 4.82 -64.71
C PRO A 11 80.39 4.39 -65.47
N LEU A 12 80.50 3.17 -65.98
CA LEU A 12 79.72 2.54 -67.02
C LEU A 12 78.21 2.45 -66.73
N SER A 13 77.47 2.38 -67.83
CA SER A 13 76.09 1.91 -67.94
C SER A 13 75.78 0.74 -67.01
N GLU A 14 75.12 1.05 -65.90
CA GLU A 14 74.36 0.07 -65.13
C GLU A 14 73.04 -0.13 -65.90
N SER A 15 72.86 -1.32 -66.47
CA SER A 15 71.60 -1.77 -67.01
C SER A 15 70.57 -1.70 -65.89
N VAL A 16 69.65 -0.74 -65.98
CA VAL A 16 68.45 -0.71 -65.15
C VAL A 16 67.64 -1.93 -65.55
N ASP A 17 67.90 -3.05 -64.89
CA ASP A 17 66.96 -4.16 -64.81
C ASP A 17 65.76 -3.60 -64.06
N LEU A 18 64.76 -3.19 -64.82
CA LEU A 18 63.41 -2.98 -64.33
C LEU A 18 62.91 -4.34 -63.83
N GLU A 19 63.21 -4.68 -62.57
CA GLU A 19 62.45 -5.69 -61.84
C GLU A 19 60.99 -5.22 -61.85
N HIS A 20 60.22 -5.75 -62.81
CA HIS A 20 58.78 -5.73 -62.70
C HIS A 20 58.44 -6.50 -61.43
N HIS A 21 58.02 -5.77 -60.39
CA HIS A 21 57.36 -6.37 -59.25
C HIS A 21 56.21 -7.23 -59.82
N PHE A 22 56.35 -8.54 -59.65
CA PHE A 22 55.38 -9.53 -60.06
C PHE A 22 54.08 -9.25 -59.30
N GLU A 23 53.14 -8.54 -59.91
CA GLU A 23 51.75 -8.57 -59.46
C GLU A 23 51.28 -10.02 -59.58
N PRO A 24 50.83 -10.66 -58.48
CA PRO A 24 50.31 -12.01 -58.59
C PRO A 24 49.05 -11.97 -59.46
N GLN A 25 49.17 -12.54 -60.67
CA GLN A 25 48.04 -12.89 -61.51
C GLN A 25 47.07 -13.76 -60.69
N ILE A 26 45.93 -13.19 -60.33
CA ILE A 26 44.84 -13.89 -59.66
C ILE A 26 44.25 -14.87 -60.69
N VAL A 27 44.64 -16.14 -60.60
CA VAL A 27 44.06 -17.21 -61.41
C VAL A 27 42.57 -17.34 -61.06
N PRO A 28 41.63 -17.14 -61.99
CA PRO A 28 40.21 -17.31 -61.72
C PRO A 28 39.89 -18.80 -61.83
N GLY A 29 40.12 -19.57 -60.76
CA GLY A 29 40.10 -21.02 -60.91
C GLY A 29 40.21 -21.85 -59.64
N SER A 30 39.42 -21.51 -58.62
CA SER A 30 38.77 -22.45 -57.69
C SER A 30 38.29 -21.64 -56.49
N GLY A 31 36.97 -21.54 -56.36
CA GLY A 31 36.30 -20.77 -55.31
C GLY A 31 36.61 -21.30 -53.92
N ARG A 32 37.73 -20.85 -53.35
CA ARG A 32 37.97 -20.83 -51.90
C ARG A 32 38.17 -19.38 -51.50
N TYR A 33 37.04 -18.71 -51.35
CA TYR A 33 37.00 -17.46 -50.61
C TYR A 33 37.62 -17.73 -49.23
N PRO A 34 38.41 -16.79 -48.66
CA PRO A 34 38.75 -16.86 -47.26
C PRO A 34 37.43 -16.95 -46.52
N ALA A 35 37.17 -18.09 -45.90
CA ALA A 35 36.05 -18.21 -44.99
C ALA A 35 36.32 -17.18 -43.90
N TYR A 36 35.62 -16.05 -43.98
CA TYR A 36 35.29 -15.29 -42.78
C TYR A 36 34.69 -16.34 -41.87
N ARG A 37 35.48 -16.80 -40.90
CA ARG A 37 34.95 -17.52 -39.76
C ARG A 37 34.13 -16.48 -39.04
N GLU A 38 32.90 -16.28 -39.51
CA GLU A 38 31.89 -15.67 -38.69
C GLU A 38 31.86 -16.52 -37.44
N PRO A 39 32.23 -15.97 -36.27
CA PRO A 39 31.76 -16.59 -35.07
C PRO A 39 30.24 -16.41 -35.16
N TYR A 40 29.55 -17.44 -35.65
CA TYR A 40 28.21 -17.75 -35.17
C TYR A 40 28.38 -17.95 -33.66
N ALA A 41 28.52 -16.85 -32.92
CA ALA A 41 28.26 -16.80 -31.52
C ALA A 41 26.82 -17.23 -31.45
N VAL A 42 26.64 -18.50 -31.09
CA VAL A 42 25.34 -19.10 -30.84
C VAL A 42 24.54 -18.05 -30.10
N GLU A 43 23.52 -17.53 -30.77
CA GLU A 43 22.58 -16.51 -30.31
C GLU A 43 21.63 -17.15 -29.28
N GLY A 44 22.22 -17.95 -28.40
CA GLY A 44 21.62 -18.43 -27.18
C GLY A 44 22.01 -17.47 -26.08
N PHE A 45 21.11 -17.26 -25.13
CA PHE A 45 21.33 -16.48 -23.93
C PHE A 45 22.55 -17.01 -23.15
N GLN A 46 23.75 -16.50 -23.43
CA GLN A 46 24.98 -16.91 -22.75
C GLN A 46 25.06 -16.18 -21.40
N LEU A 47 24.47 -16.79 -20.36
CA LEU A 47 24.51 -16.34 -18.97
C LEU A 47 25.94 -15.98 -18.49
N LEU A 48 26.95 -16.66 -19.06
CA LEU A 48 28.37 -16.46 -18.77
C LEU A 48 28.90 -15.10 -19.23
N ASP A 49 28.37 -14.54 -20.31
CA ASP A 49 28.82 -13.23 -20.81
C ASP A 49 28.25 -12.09 -19.96
N TYR A 50 27.01 -12.22 -19.49
CA TYR A 50 26.46 -11.32 -18.48
C TYR A 50 27.24 -11.40 -17.16
N TRP A 51 27.61 -12.60 -16.72
CA TRP A 51 28.42 -12.77 -15.50
C TRP A 51 29.78 -12.05 -15.60
N LYS A 52 30.48 -12.15 -16.74
CA LYS A 52 31.74 -11.43 -16.98
C LYS A 52 31.52 -9.90 -17.03
N ALA A 53 30.44 -9.45 -17.68
CA ALA A 53 30.09 -8.04 -17.75
C ALA A 53 29.78 -7.43 -16.37
N VAL A 54 29.04 -8.17 -15.52
CA VAL A 54 28.77 -7.79 -14.14
C VAL A 54 30.08 -7.76 -13.34
N ARG A 55 30.94 -8.78 -13.46
CA ARG A 55 32.24 -8.83 -12.75
C ARG A 55 33.13 -7.63 -13.08
N LYS A 56 33.16 -7.21 -14.34
CA LYS A 56 33.93 -6.04 -14.80
C LYS A 56 33.40 -4.72 -14.25
N ARG A 57 32.12 -4.64 -13.89
CA ARG A 57 31.43 -3.44 -13.38
C ARG A 57 30.93 -3.57 -11.94
N LEU A 58 31.47 -4.51 -11.16
CA LEU A 58 31.02 -4.79 -9.79
C LEU A 58 30.93 -3.55 -8.91
N TRP A 59 31.88 -2.61 -9.05
CA TRP A 59 31.85 -1.35 -8.31
C TRP A 59 30.64 -0.47 -8.61
N LEU A 60 30.21 -0.42 -9.88
CA LEU A 60 29.01 0.33 -10.28
C LEU A 60 27.74 -0.38 -9.80
N VAL A 61 27.69 -1.71 -9.92
CA VAL A 61 26.56 -2.52 -9.44
C VAL A 61 26.42 -2.41 -7.91
N MET A 62 27.53 -2.49 -7.17
CA MET A 62 27.57 -2.29 -5.73
C MET A 62 27.12 -0.87 -5.34
N GLY A 63 27.58 0.16 -6.06
CA GLY A 63 27.15 1.54 -5.81
C GLY A 63 25.64 1.73 -5.95
N ILE A 64 25.05 1.20 -7.03
CA ILE A 64 23.60 1.26 -7.24
C ILE A 64 22.86 0.43 -6.17
N ALA A 65 23.34 -0.76 -5.86
CA ALA A 65 22.74 -1.62 -4.84
C ALA A 65 22.73 -0.92 -3.47
N VAL A 66 23.85 -0.30 -3.07
CA VAL A 66 23.95 0.49 -1.83
C VAL A 66 23.02 1.70 -1.88
N LEU A 67 22.94 2.41 -3.00
CA LEU A 67 22.07 3.59 -3.15
C LEU A 67 20.60 3.21 -2.96
N ILE A 68 20.12 2.18 -3.67
CA ILE A 68 18.73 1.71 -3.57
C ILE A 68 18.44 1.18 -2.16
N THR A 69 19.36 0.40 -1.58
CA THR A 69 19.21 -0.13 -0.22
C THR A 69 19.13 1.01 0.81
N THR A 70 19.96 2.04 0.65
CA THR A 70 19.95 3.22 1.54
C THR A 70 18.63 3.98 1.41
N LEU A 71 18.13 4.18 0.18
CA LEU A 71 16.84 4.82 -0.05
C LEU A 71 15.69 4.02 0.57
N ALA A 72 15.68 2.70 0.38
CA ALA A 72 14.70 1.80 0.97
C ALA A 72 14.79 1.80 2.51
N ALA A 73 15.99 1.82 3.07
CA ALA A 73 16.21 1.89 4.51
C ALA A 73 15.68 3.20 5.10
N ILE A 74 15.96 4.35 4.47
CA ILE A 74 15.42 5.66 4.89
C ILE A 74 13.90 5.66 4.80
N TYR A 75 13.34 5.11 3.72
CA TYR A 75 11.89 5.03 3.54
C TYR A 75 11.23 4.16 4.62
N MET A 76 11.79 2.98 4.90
CA MET A 76 11.27 2.09 5.93
C MET A 76 11.40 2.70 7.34
N ALA A 77 12.53 3.35 7.64
CA ALA A 77 12.76 4.03 8.92
C ALA A 77 11.80 5.21 9.17
N ARG A 78 11.22 5.77 8.10
CA ARG A 78 10.21 6.85 8.19
C ARG A 78 8.77 6.36 8.32
N LYS A 79 8.50 5.06 8.15
CA LYS A 79 7.13 4.56 8.29
C LYS A 79 6.73 4.49 9.77
N PRO A 80 5.56 5.03 10.15
CA PRO A 80 5.06 4.90 11.51
C PRO A 80 4.69 3.43 11.79
N ASN A 81 4.91 2.99 13.03
CA ASN A 81 4.42 1.70 13.50
C ASN A 81 2.90 1.79 13.69
N VAL A 82 2.15 0.84 13.12
CA VAL A 82 0.69 0.74 13.27
C VAL A 82 0.39 -0.51 14.08
N TYR A 83 -0.26 -0.34 15.22
CA TYR A 83 -0.70 -1.40 16.12
C TYR A 83 -2.18 -1.68 15.91
N ALA A 84 -2.60 -2.92 16.16
CA ALA A 84 -4.00 -3.32 16.13
C ALA A 84 -4.38 -3.90 17.49
N ALA A 85 -5.49 -3.42 18.04
CA ALA A 85 -6.14 -4.03 19.20
C ALA A 85 -7.34 -4.86 18.74
N THR A 86 -7.59 -5.98 19.40
CA THR A 86 -8.68 -6.90 19.06
C THR A 86 -9.46 -7.31 20.32
N ALA A 87 -10.79 -7.26 20.26
CA ALA A 87 -11.67 -7.83 21.27
C ALA A 87 -12.71 -8.75 20.63
N ARG A 88 -13.17 -9.73 21.39
CA ARG A 88 -14.19 -10.68 20.97
C ARG A 88 -15.41 -10.54 21.86
N ILE A 89 -16.53 -10.25 21.23
CA ILE A 89 -17.83 -10.08 21.89
C ILE A 89 -18.70 -11.27 21.52
N GLN A 90 -19.36 -11.87 22.51
CA GLN A 90 -20.37 -12.89 22.28
C GLN A 90 -21.76 -12.24 22.29
N VAL A 91 -22.54 -12.50 21.25
CA VAL A 91 -23.93 -12.07 21.16
C VAL A 91 -24.82 -13.18 21.72
N ASP A 92 -25.37 -12.93 22.90
CA ASP A 92 -26.35 -13.83 23.51
C ASP A 92 -27.77 -13.47 23.07
N LEU A 93 -28.67 -14.46 23.09
CA LEU A 93 -30.09 -14.19 22.87
C LEU A 93 -30.63 -13.40 24.05
N GLU A 94 -31.54 -12.47 23.79
CA GLU A 94 -32.31 -11.82 24.86
C GLU A 94 -33.04 -12.89 25.67
N GLN A 95 -32.49 -13.20 26.85
CA GLN A 95 -33.18 -14.04 27.81
C GLN A 95 -34.21 -13.18 28.53
N PRO A 96 -35.50 -13.54 28.53
CA PRO A 96 -36.48 -12.87 29.38
C PRO A 96 -36.00 -12.99 30.83
N ASN A 97 -36.00 -11.87 31.54
CA ASN A 97 -35.52 -11.79 32.91
C ASN A 97 -36.15 -12.91 33.76
N PRO A 98 -35.37 -13.84 34.33
CA PRO A 98 -35.92 -14.99 35.05
C PRO A 98 -36.77 -14.58 36.27
N GLU A 99 -36.57 -13.39 36.82
CA GLU A 99 -37.38 -12.83 37.92
C GLU A 99 -38.80 -12.40 37.50
N LEU A 100 -39.05 -12.23 36.20
CA LEU A 100 -40.35 -11.86 35.64
C LEU A 100 -41.09 -13.06 35.03
N VAL A 101 -40.51 -14.26 35.06
CA VAL A 101 -41.11 -15.48 34.51
C VAL A 101 -41.93 -16.19 35.59
N THR A 102 -43.25 -16.00 35.57
CA THR A 102 -44.19 -16.88 36.29
C THR A 102 -44.00 -18.32 35.80
N SER A 103 -43.77 -19.24 36.74
CA SER A 103 -43.46 -20.66 36.55
C SER A 103 -44.48 -21.49 35.76
N ASP A 104 -45.59 -20.90 35.33
CA ASP A 104 -46.74 -21.58 34.74
C ASP A 104 -46.78 -21.48 33.20
N ARG A 105 -45.83 -20.78 32.58
CA ARG A 105 -45.74 -20.68 31.12
C ARG A 105 -44.40 -21.19 30.63
N ALA A 106 -44.39 -22.41 30.10
CA ALA A 106 -43.27 -22.93 29.32
C ALA A 106 -43.03 -21.99 28.13
N ILE A 107 -41.97 -21.19 28.21
CA ILE A 107 -41.55 -20.31 27.13
C ILE A 107 -40.93 -21.21 26.06
N PRO A 108 -41.36 -21.13 24.78
CA PRO A 108 -40.70 -21.85 23.71
C PRO A 108 -39.22 -21.42 23.67
N LEU A 109 -38.32 -22.41 23.62
CA LEU A 109 -36.89 -22.22 23.50
C LEU A 109 -36.64 -21.14 22.43
N ALA A 110 -36.06 -20.00 22.83
CA ALA A 110 -35.82 -18.88 21.93
C ALA A 110 -35.00 -19.39 20.75
N ASN A 111 -35.64 -19.44 19.58
CA ASN A 111 -34.96 -19.84 18.36
C ASN A 111 -33.85 -18.82 18.09
N PRO A 112 -32.61 -19.24 17.85
CA PRO A 112 -31.55 -18.32 17.49
C PRO A 112 -31.87 -17.70 16.15
N ASP A 113 -32.38 -16.48 16.18
CA ASP A 113 -32.69 -15.72 14.98
C ASP A 113 -31.38 -15.19 14.36
N PRO A 114 -30.99 -15.64 13.16
CA PRO A 114 -29.83 -15.11 12.47
C PRO A 114 -29.96 -13.61 12.17
N SER A 115 -31.19 -13.07 12.08
CA SER A 115 -31.43 -11.65 11.83
C SER A 115 -31.04 -10.76 13.03
N TYR A 116 -31.18 -11.29 14.26
CA TYR A 116 -30.75 -10.60 15.47
C TYR A 116 -29.23 -10.38 15.49
N PHE A 117 -28.46 -11.42 15.16
CA PHE A 117 -27.00 -11.32 15.08
C PHE A 117 -26.54 -10.27 14.04
N ASN A 118 -27.17 -10.24 12.87
CA ASN A 118 -26.86 -9.24 11.84
C ASN A 118 -27.20 -7.81 12.30
N THR A 119 -28.29 -7.66 13.06
CA THR A 119 -28.68 -6.37 13.63
C THR A 119 -27.64 -5.89 14.65
N GLN A 120 -27.16 -6.79 15.52
CA GLN A 120 -26.10 -6.48 16.49
C GLN A 120 -24.79 -6.11 15.80
N LEU A 121 -24.44 -6.80 14.71
CA LEU A 121 -23.28 -6.45 13.90
C LEU A 121 -23.39 -5.03 13.32
N GLN A 122 -24.58 -4.65 12.83
CA GLN A 122 -24.84 -3.31 12.29
C GLN A 122 -24.87 -2.23 13.38
N LEU A 123 -25.34 -2.57 14.58
CA LEU A 123 -25.39 -1.63 15.71
C LEU A 123 -23.97 -1.27 16.19
N LEU A 124 -23.04 -2.22 16.19
CA LEU A 124 -21.63 -1.98 16.52
C LEU A 124 -20.92 -1.04 15.53
N ASP A 125 -21.30 -1.03 14.24
CA ASP A 125 -20.78 -0.05 13.24
C ASP A 125 -21.61 1.26 13.19
N SER A 126 -22.61 1.42 14.07
CA SER A 126 -23.51 2.57 14.01
C SER A 126 -22.83 3.87 14.47
N GLU A 127 -23.09 4.95 13.74
CA GLU A 127 -22.53 6.27 14.05
C GLU A 127 -22.96 6.79 15.44
N SER A 128 -24.17 6.44 15.87
CA SER A 128 -24.71 6.80 17.19
C SER A 128 -23.91 6.18 18.34
N LEU A 129 -23.56 4.89 18.24
CA LEU A 129 -22.78 4.20 19.26
C LEU A 129 -21.37 4.77 19.31
N LEU A 130 -20.72 4.92 18.15
CA LEU A 130 -19.37 5.50 18.08
C LEU A 130 -19.33 6.92 18.65
N ARG A 131 -20.37 7.73 18.39
CA ARG A 131 -20.49 9.07 18.96
C ARG A 131 -20.63 9.04 20.47
N GLN A 132 -21.43 8.12 21.00
CA GLN A 132 -21.57 7.93 22.45
C GLN A 132 -20.23 7.55 23.08
N VAL A 133 -19.49 6.60 22.50
CA VAL A 133 -18.16 6.20 22.98
C VAL A 133 -17.19 7.38 22.98
N VAL A 134 -17.16 8.18 21.90
CA VAL A 134 -16.32 9.38 21.81
C VAL A 134 -16.66 10.38 22.92
N LYS A 135 -17.95 10.57 23.21
CA LYS A 135 -18.44 11.50 24.22
C LYS A 135 -18.15 11.00 25.64
N GLU A 136 -18.54 9.77 25.94
CA GLU A 136 -18.40 9.15 27.26
C GLU A 136 -16.94 9.02 27.69
N HIS A 137 -16.06 8.68 26.75
CA HIS A 137 -14.62 8.59 27.02
C HIS A 137 -13.83 9.85 26.68
N SER A 138 -14.51 10.95 26.32
CA SER A 138 -13.89 12.25 26.01
C SER A 138 -12.68 12.15 25.07
N LEU A 139 -12.82 11.34 24.00
CA LEU A 139 -11.74 11.09 23.03
C LEU A 139 -11.36 12.36 22.26
N ASP A 140 -12.25 13.35 22.23
CA ASP A 140 -12.02 14.70 21.70
C ASP A 140 -11.01 15.51 22.52
N THR A 141 -10.75 15.15 23.77
CA THR A 141 -9.79 15.82 24.65
C THR A 141 -8.42 15.13 24.65
N ASN A 142 -8.34 13.91 24.12
CA ASN A 142 -7.11 13.13 24.11
C ASN A 142 -6.13 13.63 23.03
N LYS A 143 -5.01 14.22 23.47
CA LYS A 143 -3.97 14.79 22.59
C LYS A 143 -3.43 13.80 21.54
N GLU A 144 -3.35 12.52 21.90
CA GLU A 144 -2.87 11.45 21.00
C GLU A 144 -3.85 11.22 19.84
N PHE A 145 -5.16 11.28 20.13
CA PHE A 145 -6.20 11.10 19.13
C PHE A 145 -6.38 12.36 18.25
N LEU A 146 -6.26 13.54 18.86
CA LEU A 146 -6.29 14.83 18.14
C LEU A 146 -5.16 14.95 17.11
N THR A 147 -3.97 14.45 17.42
CA THR A 147 -2.83 14.48 16.50
C THR A 147 -3.12 13.65 15.24
N ALA A 148 -3.69 12.45 15.40
CA ALA A 148 -4.09 11.60 14.28
C ALA A 148 -5.16 12.26 13.40
N VAL A 149 -6.13 12.95 14.00
CA VAL A 149 -7.20 13.65 13.27
C VAL A 149 -6.64 14.85 12.49
N ASN A 150 -5.73 15.61 13.09
CA ASN A 150 -5.12 16.79 12.48
C ASN A 150 -4.19 16.46 11.30
N GLU A 151 -3.38 15.40 11.41
CA GLU A 151 -2.49 14.95 10.32
C GLU A 151 -3.28 14.55 9.06
N VAL A 152 -4.38 13.81 9.25
CA VAL A 152 -5.27 13.41 8.16
C VAL A 152 -5.99 14.63 7.57
N GLY A 153 -6.42 15.57 8.41
CA GLY A 153 -7.05 16.82 7.99
C GLY A 153 -6.12 17.71 7.15
N MET A 154 -4.87 17.88 7.58
CA MET A 154 -3.88 18.71 6.91
C MET A 154 -3.45 18.12 5.56
N LEU A 155 -3.20 16.80 5.50
CA LEU A 155 -2.92 16.11 4.24
C LEU A 155 -4.09 16.25 3.27
N ARG A 156 -5.33 16.03 3.72
CA ARG A 156 -6.52 16.18 2.86
C ARG A 156 -6.72 17.62 2.37
N SER A 157 -6.39 18.61 3.19
CA SER A 157 -6.39 20.02 2.78
C SER A 157 -5.34 20.28 1.70
N MET A 158 -4.12 19.75 1.87
CA MET A 158 -3.05 19.87 0.88
C MET A 158 -3.40 19.15 -0.44
N LEU A 159 -3.92 17.93 -0.39
CA LEU A 159 -4.37 17.20 -1.56
C LEU A 159 -5.52 17.91 -2.29
N ARG A 160 -6.40 18.62 -1.56
CA ARG A 160 -7.44 19.49 -2.15
C ARG A 160 -6.83 20.69 -2.86
N THR A 161 -5.85 21.37 -2.26
CA THR A 161 -5.17 22.50 -2.92
C THR A 161 -4.43 22.09 -4.19
N LEU A 162 -3.99 20.83 -4.28
CA LEU A 162 -3.37 20.27 -5.47
C LEU A 162 -4.39 19.71 -6.50
N GLY A 163 -5.69 19.80 -6.24
CA GLY A 163 -6.73 19.29 -7.13
C GLY A 163 -6.80 17.76 -7.23
N LEU A 164 -6.13 17.04 -6.32
CA LEU A 164 -6.05 15.58 -6.30
C LEU A 164 -7.11 14.92 -5.40
N ALA A 165 -7.85 15.72 -4.64
CA ALA A 165 -8.98 15.27 -3.84
C ALA A 165 -10.27 15.85 -4.38
N SER A 166 -11.11 15.01 -5.00
CA SER A 166 -12.49 15.34 -5.32
C SER A 166 -13.36 15.12 -4.09
N ASP A 167 -14.17 16.10 -3.72
CA ASP A 167 -15.26 15.88 -2.77
C ASP A 167 -16.18 14.79 -3.33
N ALA A 168 -16.45 13.77 -2.50
CA ALA A 168 -17.69 13.03 -2.64
C ALA A 168 -18.80 14.04 -2.40
N LYS A 169 -19.33 14.57 -3.51
CA LYS A 169 -20.48 15.45 -3.58
C LYS A 169 -21.56 14.90 -2.65
N LYS A 170 -21.69 15.51 -1.47
CA LYS A 170 -22.90 15.40 -0.67
C LYS A 170 -23.95 16.15 -1.47
N ASP A 171 -24.79 15.42 -2.20
CA ASP A 171 -25.98 15.97 -2.86
C ASP A 171 -26.91 16.50 -1.76
N THR A 172 -26.63 17.73 -1.33
CA THR A 172 -27.58 18.60 -0.65
C THR A 172 -28.45 19.20 -1.75
N THR A 173 -29.34 18.40 -2.32
CA THR A 173 -30.49 18.89 -3.09
C THR A 173 -31.59 17.86 -2.93
N SER A 174 -32.68 18.29 -2.28
CA SER A 174 -34.00 17.64 -2.21
C SER A 174 -34.15 16.34 -1.42
N THR A 175 -33.87 16.37 -0.11
CA THR A 175 -34.57 15.53 0.89
C THR A 175 -34.79 16.29 2.21
N GLU A 176 -35.17 17.57 2.14
CA GLU A 176 -35.53 18.34 3.35
C GLU A 176 -37.00 18.15 3.76
N GLU A 177 -37.83 17.47 2.97
CA GLU A 177 -39.27 17.33 3.25
C GLU A 177 -39.74 15.97 3.77
N PHE A 178 -38.88 14.93 3.80
CA PHE A 178 -39.30 13.59 4.23
C PHE A 178 -38.57 13.03 5.48
N ALA A 179 -37.52 13.70 5.95
CA ALA A 179 -36.80 13.30 7.17
C ALA A 179 -37.28 14.05 8.43
N ALA A 180 -38.03 15.15 8.26
CA ALA A 180 -38.48 16.01 9.35
C ALA A 180 -39.67 15.45 10.16
N THR A 181 -40.26 14.31 9.78
CA THR A 181 -41.49 13.81 10.41
C THR A 181 -41.34 12.49 11.16
N ALA A 182 -40.23 11.76 11.03
CA ALA A 182 -40.06 10.47 11.71
C ALA A 182 -39.06 10.48 12.89
N ASN A 183 -38.04 11.35 12.87
CA ASN A 183 -36.96 11.35 13.88
C ASN A 183 -36.76 12.71 14.59
N SER A 184 -37.64 13.69 14.37
CA SER A 184 -37.50 15.07 14.85
C SER A 184 -37.94 15.31 16.29
N THR A 185 -38.43 14.30 17.00
CA THR A 185 -39.11 14.54 18.28
C THR A 185 -38.21 14.68 19.49
N LEU A 186 -36.88 14.44 19.45
CA LEU A 186 -36.07 14.43 20.69
C LEU A 186 -34.61 14.91 20.63
N LEU A 187 -34.04 15.30 19.48
CA LEU A 187 -32.67 15.85 19.47
C LEU A 187 -32.75 17.37 19.66
N SER A 188 -32.20 17.86 20.76
CA SER A 188 -32.08 19.30 20.99
C SER A 188 -31.15 19.91 19.93
N SER A 189 -31.29 21.20 19.62
CA SER A 189 -30.38 21.89 18.71
C SER A 189 -28.91 21.80 19.17
N GLU A 190 -28.70 21.61 20.46
CA GLU A 190 -27.40 21.38 21.08
C GLU A 190 -26.83 19.99 20.74
N ASP A 191 -27.65 18.93 20.80
CA ASP A 191 -27.23 17.57 20.42
C ASP A 191 -26.81 17.48 18.94
N ILE A 192 -27.51 18.23 18.07
CA ILE A 192 -27.17 18.30 16.64
C ILE A 192 -25.84 19.02 16.44
N ALA A 193 -25.63 20.15 17.13
CA ALA A 193 -24.37 20.88 17.07
C ALA A 193 -23.20 20.05 17.61
N GLU A 194 -23.41 19.29 18.68
CA GLU A 194 -22.43 18.36 19.23
C GLU A 194 -22.12 17.23 18.25
N ALA A 195 -23.13 16.63 17.62
CA ALA A 195 -22.93 15.58 16.62
C ALA A 195 -22.07 16.05 15.44
N VAL A 196 -22.27 17.29 14.96
CA VAL A 196 -21.44 17.88 13.91
C VAL A 196 -20.00 18.09 14.36
N ARG A 197 -19.77 18.46 15.63
CA ARG A 197 -18.43 18.62 16.20
C ARG A 197 -17.71 17.29 16.38
N LEU A 198 -18.44 16.23 16.72
CA LEU A 198 -17.88 14.89 16.95
C LEU A 198 -17.73 14.06 15.67
N ALA A 199 -18.43 14.42 14.59
CA ALA A 199 -18.37 13.75 13.30
C ALA A 199 -16.94 13.40 12.80
N PRO A 200 -15.94 14.30 12.79
CA PRO A 200 -14.60 13.95 12.31
C PRO A 200 -13.91 12.87 13.16
N TYR A 201 -14.20 12.83 14.46
CA TYR A 201 -13.65 11.84 15.38
C TYR A 201 -14.28 10.47 15.15
N VAL A 202 -15.60 10.43 14.98
CA VAL A 202 -16.34 9.21 14.64
C VAL A 202 -15.87 8.65 13.29
N ASP A 203 -15.64 9.51 12.31
CA ASP A 203 -15.10 9.14 11.00
C ASP A 203 -13.74 8.45 11.09
N VAL A 204 -12.83 8.95 11.94
CA VAL A 204 -11.50 8.35 12.15
C VAL A 204 -11.62 6.99 12.80
N ILE A 205 -12.51 6.84 13.79
CA ILE A 205 -12.75 5.56 14.46
C ILE A 205 -13.28 4.54 13.46
N ARG A 206 -14.33 4.90 12.72
CA ARG A 206 -14.99 4.03 11.75
C ARG A 206 -14.05 3.56 10.64
N ARG A 207 -13.19 4.44 10.12
CA ARG A 207 -12.23 4.08 9.04
C ARG A 207 -11.15 3.11 9.49
N ASN A 208 -10.78 3.16 10.77
CA ASN A 208 -9.69 2.35 11.34
C ASN A 208 -10.21 1.13 12.13
N MET A 209 -11.53 0.98 12.22
CA MET A 209 -12.18 -0.16 12.85
C MET A 209 -12.58 -1.21 11.80
N GLY A 210 -12.46 -2.47 12.19
CA GLY A 210 -13.06 -3.60 11.48
C GLY A 210 -13.96 -4.37 12.43
N VAL A 211 -15.19 -4.62 12.01
CA VAL A 211 -16.16 -5.45 12.73
C VAL A 211 -16.42 -6.67 11.87
N GLU A 212 -15.98 -7.85 12.32
CA GLU A 212 -16.10 -9.08 11.55
C GLU A 212 -16.71 -10.20 12.39
N PRO A 213 -17.68 -10.96 11.85
CA PRO A 213 -18.17 -12.16 12.53
C PRO A 213 -17.09 -13.24 12.50
N VAL A 214 -16.81 -13.87 13.64
CA VAL A 214 -15.83 -14.96 13.71
C VAL A 214 -16.44 -16.19 13.07
N ARG A 215 -15.80 -16.67 12.00
CA ARG A 215 -16.21 -17.88 11.29
C ARG A 215 -15.24 -19.00 11.61
N GLU A 216 -15.73 -20.08 12.21
CA GLU A 216 -14.90 -21.25 12.47
C GLU A 216 -14.96 -22.21 11.28
N SER A 217 -13.84 -22.36 10.57
CA SER A 217 -13.76 -23.21 9.37
C SER A 217 -13.85 -24.71 9.67
N ARG A 218 -13.64 -25.11 10.93
CA ARG A 218 -13.60 -26.51 11.37
C ARG A 218 -14.92 -27.01 11.98
N ALA A 219 -15.85 -26.11 12.27
CA ALA A 219 -17.13 -26.45 12.88
C ALA A 219 -18.18 -26.80 11.81
N THR A 220 -19.09 -27.72 12.13
CA THR A 220 -20.25 -28.06 11.28
C THR A 220 -21.16 -26.85 11.06
N VAL A 221 -21.20 -25.94 12.03
CA VAL A 221 -21.88 -24.63 11.94
C VAL A 221 -20.81 -23.56 11.78
N LYS A 222 -20.77 -22.92 10.60
CA LYS A 222 -19.73 -21.95 10.23
C LYS A 222 -19.91 -20.57 10.85
N ASP A 223 -21.14 -20.25 11.26
CA ASP A 223 -21.49 -18.95 11.83
C ASP A 223 -21.48 -19.09 13.35
N THR A 224 -20.53 -18.43 14.00
CA THR A 224 -20.49 -18.34 15.46
C THR A 224 -21.21 -17.07 15.91
N ARG A 225 -21.60 -17.02 17.18
CA ARG A 225 -22.17 -15.80 17.81
C ARG A 225 -21.09 -14.83 18.29
N LEU A 226 -19.87 -15.00 17.81
CA LEU A 226 -18.73 -14.18 18.20
C LEU A 226 -18.50 -13.11 17.14
N ILE A 227 -18.34 -11.88 17.59
CA ILE A 227 -17.97 -10.72 16.78
C ILE A 227 -16.56 -10.34 17.20
N GLU A 228 -15.64 -10.26 16.24
CA GLU A 228 -14.31 -9.72 16.45
C GLU A 228 -14.30 -8.25 16.06
N LEU A 229 -13.97 -7.42 17.04
CA LEU A 229 -13.71 -6.01 16.85
C LEU A 229 -12.20 -5.81 16.74
N SER A 230 -11.76 -5.10 15.71
CA SER A 230 -10.37 -4.70 15.56
C SER A 230 -10.28 -3.19 15.35
N PHE A 231 -9.27 -2.56 15.94
CA PHE A 231 -9.01 -1.14 15.73
C PHE A 231 -7.52 -0.87 15.58
N ARG A 232 -7.16 -0.07 14.57
CA ARG A 232 -5.76 0.21 14.21
C ARG A 232 -5.36 1.63 14.59
N HIS A 233 -4.27 1.77 15.32
CA HIS A 233 -3.70 3.08 15.68
C HIS A 233 -2.19 3.03 15.86
N THR A 234 -1.50 4.17 15.72
CA THR A 234 -0.06 4.29 15.98
C THR A 234 0.29 4.17 17.47
N ASN A 235 -0.69 4.35 18.35
CA ASN A 235 -0.57 4.22 19.79
C ASN A 235 -1.30 2.94 20.25
N PRO A 236 -0.59 1.93 20.80
CA PRO A 236 -1.19 0.66 21.18
C PRO A 236 -2.14 0.78 22.37
N GLN A 237 -1.88 1.70 23.31
CA GLN A 237 -2.74 1.89 24.49
C GLN A 237 -4.07 2.51 24.10
N LEU A 238 -4.04 3.52 23.23
CA LEU A 238 -5.27 4.12 22.70
C LEU A 238 -6.06 3.10 21.88
N ALA A 239 -5.39 2.24 21.11
CA ALA A 239 -6.08 1.22 20.34
C ALA A 239 -6.83 0.24 21.24
N ALA A 240 -6.17 -0.26 22.28
CA ALA A 240 -6.79 -1.14 23.26
C ALA A 240 -7.94 -0.45 24.00
N PHE A 241 -7.75 0.81 24.38
CA PHE A 241 -8.75 1.60 25.09
C PHE A 241 -10.04 1.76 24.26
N VAL A 242 -9.94 2.15 22.99
CA VAL A 242 -11.10 2.32 22.11
C VAL A 242 -11.87 1.01 21.94
N VAL A 243 -11.17 -0.10 21.69
CA VAL A 243 -11.80 -1.41 21.55
C VAL A 243 -12.50 -1.85 22.82
N ASN A 244 -11.87 -1.65 23.98
CA ASN A 244 -12.46 -1.98 25.27
C ASN A 244 -13.70 -1.13 25.56
N SER A 245 -13.64 0.18 25.30
CA SER A 245 -14.80 1.06 25.50
C SER A 245 -16.02 0.65 24.68
N ILE A 246 -15.81 0.23 23.44
CA ILE A 246 -16.89 -0.25 22.58
C ILE A 246 -17.46 -1.57 23.09
N GLY A 247 -16.60 -2.45 23.64
CA GLY A 247 -17.05 -3.72 24.21
C GLY A 247 -17.74 -3.63 25.57
N GLU A 248 -17.58 -2.52 26.29
CA GLU A 248 -18.27 -2.24 27.56
C GLU A 248 -19.64 -1.57 27.38
N THR A 249 -19.91 -0.99 26.20
CA THR A 249 -21.18 -0.29 25.89
C THR A 249 -22.29 -1.29 25.54
#